data_AF-A0A344JXR0-F1
#
_entry.id   AF-A0A344JXR0-F1
#
_cell.length_a   1.000
_cell.length_b   1.000
_cell.length_c   1.000
_cell.angle_alpha   90.00
_cell.angle_beta   90.00
_cell.angle_gamma   90.00
#
_symmetry.space_group_name_H-M   'P 1'
#
loop_
_entity.id
_entity.type
_entity.pdbx_description
1 polymer ?
#
loop_
_entity_poly.entity_id
_entity_poly.type
_entity_poly.pdbx_seq_one_letter_code
_entity_poly.pdbx_strand_id
1 'polypeptide(L)'
;VIGSFKSAIEIEKNRLERKKLPFFCKENELIHGWAMSAVYHAAMFSKFGVRSVPFQVTQAAYAITLFESVNYIEHYGLKREKKANGQYERTLPEHSWNNNNVVTNLFLYQLQRHSDHHANPTRSFQTLRHFEDAPQLPAGYGAMILPAFIPSWWSKIMDDRVVEHYKGDLQRINIHPEAKEQILEKYATEQIGTA
;
A
#
# COMPACT_ATOMS: atom_id res chain seq x y z
N VAL A 1 -7.26 -4.95 -5.06
CA VAL A 1 -8.29 -4.42 -6.01
C VAL A 1 -9.73 -4.50 -5.48
N ILE A 2 -10.38 -5.68 -5.40
CA ILE A 2 -11.80 -5.76 -4.96
C ILE A 2 -11.97 -5.24 -3.52
N GLY A 3 -11.08 -5.66 -2.61
CA GLY A 3 -11.03 -5.15 -1.23
C GLY A 3 -10.83 -3.63 -1.18
N SER A 4 -9.91 -3.09 -1.99
CA SER A 4 -9.64 -1.66 -2.12
C SER A 4 -10.89 -0.88 -2.54
N PHE A 5 -11.64 -1.38 -3.53
CA PHE A 5 -12.89 -0.76 -4.01
C PHE A 5 -13.98 -0.76 -2.94
N LYS A 6 -14.17 -1.89 -2.25
CA LYS A 6 -15.12 -2.00 -1.14
C LYS A 6 -14.75 -1.04 0.00
N SER A 7 -13.47 -0.99 0.35
CA SER A 7 -12.95 -0.09 1.40
C SER A 7 -13.18 1.38 1.03
N ALA A 8 -12.92 1.78 -0.22
CA ALA A 8 -13.16 3.14 -0.67
C ALA A 8 -14.63 3.56 -0.52
N ILE A 9 -15.57 2.69 -0.90
CA ILE A 9 -17.01 2.93 -0.73
C ILE A 9 -17.38 3.04 0.75
N GLU A 10 -16.85 2.18 1.61
CA GLU A 10 -17.12 2.20 3.04
C GLU A 10 -16.60 3.48 3.71
N ILE A 11 -15.36 3.88 3.37
CA ILE A 11 -14.76 5.13 3.86
C ILE A 11 -15.63 6.33 3.47
N GLU A 12 -16.06 6.38 2.20
CA GLU A 12 -16.86 7.49 1.71
C GLU A 12 -18.26 7.52 2.32
N LYS A 13 -18.91 6.36 2.46
CA LYS A 13 -20.19 6.25 3.17
C LYS A 13 -20.07 6.77 4.60
N ASN A 14 -19.05 6.32 5.34
CA ASN A 14 -18.80 6.79 6.70
C ASN A 14 -18.56 8.30 6.76
N ARG A 15 -17.88 8.89 5.77
CA ARG A 15 -17.66 10.35 5.68
C ARG A 15 -18.98 11.10 5.45
N LEU A 16 -19.82 10.63 4.53
CA LEU A 16 -21.12 11.23 4.22
C LEU A 16 -22.12 11.09 5.38
N GLU A 17 -22.13 9.95 6.07
CA GLU A 17 -22.93 9.72 7.28
C GLU A 17 -22.59 10.71 8.39
N ARG A 18 -21.30 10.97 8.65
CA ARG A 18 -20.87 12.02 9.60
C ARG A 18 -21.36 13.42 9.20
N LYS A 19 -21.58 13.66 7.90
CA LYS A 19 -22.15 14.91 7.35
C LYS A 19 -23.67 14.86 7.20
N LYS A 20 -24.32 13.75 7.54
CA LYS A 20 -25.77 13.50 7.35
C LYS A 20 -26.23 13.67 5.88
N LEU A 21 -25.39 13.25 4.93
CA LEU A 21 -25.68 13.31 3.49
C LEU A 21 -25.94 11.90 2.92
N PRO A 22 -26.80 11.77 1.90
CA PRO A 22 -27.00 10.49 1.20
C PRO A 22 -25.78 10.16 0.33
N PHE A 23 -25.65 8.89 -0.08
CA PHE A 23 -24.54 8.47 -0.95
C PHE A 23 -24.53 9.22 -2.29
N PHE A 24 -25.69 9.41 -2.92
CA PHE A 24 -25.81 10.18 -4.15
C PHE A 24 -25.99 11.67 -3.82
N CYS A 25 -24.87 12.38 -3.66
CA CYS A 25 -24.83 13.83 -3.43
C CYS A 25 -23.63 14.47 -4.15
N LYS A 26 -23.61 15.80 -4.25
CA LYS A 26 -22.53 16.56 -4.91
C LYS A 26 -21.25 16.56 -4.09
N GLU A 27 -21.33 16.19 -2.82
CA GLU A 27 -20.23 16.13 -1.89
C GLU A 27 -19.51 14.79 -2.00
N ASN A 28 -20.07 13.81 -2.72
CA ASN A 28 -19.50 12.49 -2.87
C ASN A 28 -18.25 12.51 -3.78
N GLU A 29 -17.10 12.29 -3.17
CA GLU A 29 -15.80 12.38 -3.85
C GLU A 29 -15.57 11.21 -4.83
N LEU A 30 -16.15 10.03 -4.55
CA LEU A 30 -16.08 8.88 -5.46
C LEU A 30 -16.85 9.12 -6.76
N ILE A 31 -18.03 9.72 -6.67
CA ILE A 31 -18.83 10.04 -7.86
C ILE A 31 -18.06 11.00 -8.77
N HIS A 32 -17.38 12.00 -8.21
CA HIS A 32 -16.53 12.90 -8.98
C HIS A 32 -15.38 12.16 -9.65
N GLY A 33 -14.67 11.30 -8.92
CA GLY A 33 -13.58 10.49 -9.47
C GLY A 33 -14.03 9.57 -10.62
N TRP A 34 -15.16 8.88 -10.45
CA TRP A 34 -15.74 8.02 -11.47
C TRP A 34 -16.23 8.81 -12.69
N ALA A 35 -16.86 9.96 -12.47
CA ALA A 35 -17.31 10.83 -13.56
C ALA A 35 -16.13 11.37 -14.38
N MET A 36 -15.07 11.86 -13.74
CA MET A 36 -13.86 12.33 -14.44
C MET A 36 -13.22 11.20 -15.27
N SER A 37 -13.14 10.00 -14.71
CA SER A 37 -12.61 8.83 -15.42
C SER A 37 -13.49 8.44 -16.61
N ALA A 38 -14.82 8.43 -16.43
CA ALA A 38 -15.77 8.13 -17.50
C ALA A 38 -15.70 9.16 -18.63
N VAL A 39 -15.60 10.45 -18.31
CA VAL A 39 -15.45 11.53 -19.29
C VAL A 39 -14.15 11.36 -20.09
N TYR A 40 -13.03 11.07 -19.43
CA TYR A 40 -11.75 10.83 -20.10
C TYR A 40 -11.85 9.66 -21.08
N HIS A 41 -12.34 8.51 -20.62
CA HIS A 41 -12.45 7.31 -21.47
C HIS A 41 -13.45 7.48 -22.61
N ALA A 42 -14.57 8.17 -22.36
CA ALA A 42 -15.55 8.52 -23.39
C ALA A 42 -14.95 9.48 -24.44
N ALA A 43 -14.15 10.45 -24.02
CA ALA A 43 -13.47 11.37 -24.94
C ALA A 43 -12.46 10.63 -25.82
N MET A 44 -11.66 9.72 -25.25
CA MET A 44 -10.71 8.89 -26.00
C MET A 44 -11.43 7.97 -26.98
N PHE A 45 -12.50 7.29 -26.53
CA PHE A 45 -13.33 6.45 -27.40
C PHE A 45 -13.98 7.24 -28.53
N SER A 46 -14.53 8.42 -28.24
CA SER A 46 -15.20 9.25 -29.26
C SER A 46 -14.22 9.76 -30.31
N LYS A 47 -12.99 10.09 -29.92
CA LYS A 47 -11.97 10.64 -30.82
C LYS A 47 -11.25 9.56 -31.65
N PHE A 48 -10.98 8.40 -31.06
CA PHE A 48 -10.12 7.37 -31.67
C PHE A 48 -10.86 6.06 -31.99
N GLY A 49 -12.16 6.01 -31.68
CA GLY A 49 -13.02 4.86 -31.92
C GLY A 49 -12.67 3.64 -31.07
N VAL A 50 -13.26 2.50 -31.46
CA VAL A 50 -13.10 1.20 -30.78
C VAL A 50 -11.64 0.73 -30.71
N ARG A 51 -10.79 1.17 -31.65
CA ARG A 51 -9.35 0.84 -31.66
C ARG A 51 -8.61 1.33 -30.42
N SER A 52 -9.11 2.37 -29.75
CA SER A 52 -8.52 2.88 -28.49
C SER A 52 -8.79 1.97 -27.29
N VAL A 53 -9.86 1.18 -27.30
CA VAL A 53 -10.29 0.34 -26.17
C VAL A 53 -9.19 -0.59 -25.66
N PRO A 54 -8.51 -1.40 -26.49
CA PRO A 54 -7.45 -2.29 -25.99
C PRO A 54 -6.31 -1.52 -25.30
N PHE A 55 -5.95 -0.34 -25.80
CA PHE A 55 -4.91 0.49 -25.18
C PHE A 55 -5.38 1.05 -23.82
N GLN A 56 -6.62 1.53 -23.74
CA GLN A 56 -7.19 2.05 -22.50
C GLN A 56 -7.29 0.95 -21.43
N VAL A 57 -7.76 -0.24 -21.80
CA VAL A 57 -7.84 -1.39 -20.90
C VAL A 57 -6.44 -1.83 -20.44
N THR A 58 -5.48 -1.92 -21.35
CA THR A 58 -4.10 -2.29 -21.02
C THR A 58 -3.46 -1.27 -20.09
N GLN A 59 -3.63 0.02 -20.36
CA GLN A 59 -3.12 1.09 -19.51
C GLN A 59 -3.75 1.05 -18.12
N ALA A 60 -5.07 0.88 -18.02
CA ALA A 60 -5.77 0.80 -16.75
C ALA A 60 -5.32 -0.43 -15.94
N ALA A 61 -5.24 -1.59 -16.58
CA ALA A 61 -4.74 -2.82 -15.95
C ALA A 61 -3.31 -2.62 -15.44
N TYR A 62 -2.41 -2.10 -16.28
CA TYR A 62 -1.03 -1.82 -15.89
C TYR A 62 -0.94 -0.83 -14.72
N ALA A 63 -1.69 0.26 -14.75
CA ALA A 63 -1.69 1.27 -13.69
C ALA A 63 -2.23 0.71 -12.37
N ILE A 64 -3.34 -0.02 -12.38
CA ILE A 64 -3.92 -0.65 -11.19
C ILE A 64 -2.96 -1.69 -10.61
N THR A 65 -2.40 -2.55 -11.46
CA THR A 65 -1.45 -3.58 -11.05
C THR A 65 -0.19 -2.96 -10.45
N LEU A 66 0.38 -1.95 -11.09
CA LEU A 66 1.58 -1.27 -10.58
C LEU A 66 1.29 -0.58 -9.24
N PHE A 67 0.17 0.13 -9.13
CA PHE A 67 -0.24 0.79 -7.90
C PHE A 67 -0.42 -0.21 -6.76
N GLU A 68 -1.16 -1.31 -6.98
CA GLU A 68 -1.39 -2.32 -5.95
C GLU A 68 -0.11 -3.08 -5.59
N SER A 69 0.80 -3.30 -6.55
CA SER A 69 2.11 -3.91 -6.29
C SER A 69 2.96 -3.03 -5.39
N VAL A 70 3.03 -1.73 -5.66
CA VAL A 70 3.78 -0.78 -4.83
C VAL A 70 3.18 -0.69 -3.43
N ASN A 71 1.85 -0.56 -3.30
CA ASN A 71 1.20 -0.58 -1.98
C ASN A 71 1.48 -1.88 -1.21
N TYR A 72 1.43 -3.03 -1.90
CA TYR A 72 1.73 -4.32 -1.30
C TYR A 72 3.18 -4.37 -0.78
N ILE A 73 4.13 -3.93 -1.59
CA ILE A 73 5.56 -3.88 -1.23
C ILE A 73 5.78 -2.95 -0.02
N GLU A 74 5.18 -1.77 -0.04
CA GLU A 74 5.36 -0.73 0.98
C GLU A 74 4.75 -1.09 2.33
N HIS A 75 3.73 -1.94 2.35
CA HIS A 75 3.00 -2.28 3.58
C HIS A 75 3.08 -3.76 3.94
N TYR A 76 3.98 -4.51 3.29
CA TYR A 76 4.09 -5.95 3.50
C TYR A 76 4.39 -6.31 4.96
N GLY A 77 3.52 -7.13 5.57
CA GLY A 77 3.71 -7.64 6.92
C GLY A 77 3.56 -6.62 8.06
N LEU A 78 3.35 -5.34 7.75
CA LEU A 78 3.23 -4.27 8.73
C LEU A 78 1.76 -4.03 9.07
N LYS A 79 1.47 -3.73 10.34
CA LYS A 79 0.14 -3.27 10.78
C LYS A 79 0.25 -2.19 11.86
N ARG A 80 -0.88 -1.53 12.07
CA ARG A 80 -1.13 -0.63 13.19
C ARG A 80 -1.85 -1.37 14.29
N GLU A 81 -1.46 -1.11 15.53
CA GLU A 81 -2.17 -1.63 16.69
C GLU A 81 -3.52 -0.94 16.90
N LYS A 82 -4.49 -1.75 17.29
CA LYS A 82 -5.83 -1.28 17.64
C LYS A 82 -5.89 -1.05 19.14
N LYS A 83 -6.11 0.20 19.55
CA LYS A 83 -6.21 0.59 20.95
C LYS A 83 -7.49 0.03 21.57
N ALA A 84 -7.51 -0.04 22.90
CA ALA A 84 -8.67 -0.49 23.69
C ALA A 84 -9.97 0.29 23.38
N ASN A 85 -9.86 1.55 22.95
CA ASN A 85 -11.01 2.38 22.54
C ASN A 85 -11.52 2.08 21.11
N GLY A 86 -10.99 1.05 20.45
CA GLY A 86 -11.37 0.63 19.11
C GLY A 86 -10.73 1.42 17.97
N GLN A 87 -9.96 2.48 18.26
CA GLN A 87 -9.25 3.26 17.26
C GLN A 87 -7.84 2.70 17.01
N TYR A 88 -7.36 2.82 15.78
CA TYR A 88 -5.96 2.50 15.48
C TYR A 88 -5.02 3.59 15.98
N GLU A 89 -3.80 3.21 16.35
CA GLU A 89 -2.72 4.14 16.65
C GLU A 89 -2.37 5.06 15.48
N ARG A 90 -1.70 6.18 15.73
CA ARG A 90 -1.31 7.09 14.66
C ARG A 90 -0.39 6.38 13.67
N THR A 91 -0.49 6.70 12.38
CA THR A 91 0.48 6.22 11.38
C THR A 91 1.87 6.78 11.69
N LEU A 92 2.85 5.90 11.82
CA LEU A 92 4.24 6.20 12.14
C LEU A 92 5.14 5.70 11.01
N PRO A 93 6.40 6.17 10.92
CA PRO A 93 7.33 5.70 9.90
C PRO A 93 7.55 4.17 9.88
N GLU A 94 7.36 3.48 11.02
CA GLU A 94 7.46 2.02 11.14
C GLU A 94 6.32 1.27 10.39
N HIS A 95 5.23 1.94 10.03
CA HIS A 95 4.07 1.32 9.38
C HIS A 95 4.18 1.24 7.84
N SER A 96 5.37 1.53 7.30
CA SER A 96 5.64 1.39 5.87
C SER A 96 7.13 1.25 5.58
N TRP A 97 7.47 0.34 4.66
CA TRP A 97 8.80 0.18 4.12
C TRP A 97 9.24 1.41 3.32
N ASN A 98 10.47 1.85 3.60
CA ASN A 98 11.14 2.98 2.98
C ASN A 98 12.19 2.48 1.98
N ASN A 99 12.68 3.34 1.11
CA ASN A 99 13.76 3.01 0.21
C ASN A 99 14.60 4.25 -0.12
N ASN A 100 15.89 4.25 0.19
CA ASN A 100 16.70 5.46 0.05
C ASN A 100 17.66 5.41 -1.15
N ASN A 101 17.25 4.83 -2.28
CA ASN A 101 18.12 4.79 -3.47
C ASN A 101 18.01 6.10 -4.29
N VAL A 102 19.11 6.85 -4.34
CA VAL A 102 19.18 8.19 -4.96
C VAL A 102 18.65 8.24 -6.40
N VAL A 103 18.94 7.22 -7.23
CA VAL A 103 18.55 7.22 -8.64
C VAL A 103 17.05 7.04 -8.79
N THR A 104 16.47 6.06 -8.11
CA THR A 104 15.02 5.84 -8.10
C THR A 104 14.27 6.98 -7.40
N ASN A 105 14.86 7.60 -6.37
CA ASN A 105 14.31 8.80 -5.73
C ASN A 105 14.26 10.00 -6.68
N LEU A 106 15.20 10.14 -7.62
CA LEU A 106 15.13 11.20 -8.62
C LEU A 106 14.06 10.89 -9.69
N PHE A 107 14.01 9.66 -10.19
CA PHE A 107 13.06 9.28 -11.25
C PHE A 107 11.60 9.19 -10.79
N LEU A 108 11.38 8.69 -9.57
CA LEU A 108 10.04 8.52 -9.02
C LEU A 108 9.57 9.74 -8.23
N TYR A 109 10.28 10.88 -8.33
CA TYR A 109 10.04 12.06 -7.51
C TYR A 109 9.87 11.66 -6.05
N GLN A 110 10.97 11.27 -5.40
CA GLN A 110 11.17 10.77 -4.03
C GLN A 110 10.01 9.99 -3.39
N LEU A 111 9.23 9.28 -4.20
CA LEU A 111 8.17 8.38 -3.76
C LEU A 111 8.64 7.46 -2.62
N GLN A 112 9.94 7.18 -2.62
CA GLN A 112 10.57 6.27 -1.70
C GLN A 112 10.68 6.79 -0.26
N ARG A 113 10.52 8.10 0.03
CA ARG A 113 10.38 8.65 1.41
C ARG A 113 8.97 8.41 1.99
N HIS A 114 8.39 7.27 1.63
CA HIS A 114 7.01 6.88 1.88
C HIS A 114 6.64 6.93 3.36
N SER A 115 7.55 6.48 4.23
CA SER A 115 7.35 6.47 5.68
C SER A 115 7.10 7.85 6.28
N ASP A 116 7.78 8.89 5.79
CA ASP A 116 7.52 10.25 6.27
C ASP A 116 6.23 10.82 5.68
N HIS A 117 5.95 10.54 4.40
CA HIS A 117 4.70 10.95 3.78
C HIS A 117 3.49 10.37 4.52
N HIS A 118 3.54 9.10 4.91
CA HIS A 118 2.47 8.48 5.70
C HIS A 118 2.38 8.98 7.13
N ALA A 119 3.50 9.27 7.79
CA ALA A 119 3.51 9.82 9.14
C ALA A 119 3.09 11.30 9.20
N ASN A 120 3.37 12.05 8.13
CA ASN A 120 3.19 13.50 8.01
C ASN A 120 2.63 13.88 6.61
N PRO A 121 1.36 13.54 6.31
CA PRO A 121 0.78 13.71 4.96
C PRO A 121 0.64 15.16 4.50
N THR A 122 0.72 16.13 5.41
CA THR A 122 0.66 17.56 5.09
C THR A 122 2.03 18.16 4.76
N ARG A 123 3.12 17.39 4.90
CA ARG A 123 4.48 17.86 4.62
C ARG A 123 4.69 17.94 3.12
N SER A 124 5.21 19.08 2.65
CA SER A 124 5.53 19.28 1.24
C SER A 124 6.57 18.26 0.78
N PHE A 125 6.34 17.75 -0.43
CA PHE A 125 7.09 16.68 -1.05
C PHE A 125 8.63 16.85 -0.96
N GLN A 126 9.12 18.07 -1.21
CA GLN A 126 10.54 18.44 -1.23
C GLN A 126 11.21 18.35 0.15
N THR A 127 10.41 18.33 1.22
CA THR A 127 10.87 18.38 2.61
C THR A 127 10.69 17.07 3.36
N LEU A 128 10.22 16.01 2.67
CA LEU A 128 10.11 14.67 3.24
C LEU A 128 11.47 14.23 3.79
N ARG A 129 11.49 13.52 4.91
CA ARG A 129 12.72 13.12 5.62
C ARG A 129 12.93 11.61 5.51
N HIS A 130 14.18 11.21 5.72
CA HIS A 130 14.51 9.82 5.98
C HIS A 130 14.53 9.59 7.50
N PHE A 131 14.06 8.43 7.95
CA PHE A 131 14.12 7.99 9.33
C PHE A 131 14.90 6.68 9.37
N GLU A 132 15.98 6.64 10.15
CA GLU A 132 16.84 5.44 10.25
C GLU A 132 16.07 4.26 10.85
N ASP A 133 15.12 4.52 11.75
CA ASP A 133 14.29 3.51 12.41
C ASP A 133 13.14 2.98 11.52
N ALA A 134 12.92 3.57 10.33
CA ALA A 134 11.90 3.07 9.42
C ALA A 134 12.41 1.81 8.71
N PRO A 135 11.55 0.77 8.55
CA PRO A 135 11.94 -0.45 7.87
C PRO A 135 12.35 -0.13 6.42
N GLN A 136 13.44 -0.73 5.92
CA GLN A 136 13.99 -0.43 4.59
C GLN A 136 13.84 -1.63 3.65
N LEU A 137 13.39 -1.37 2.42
CA LEU A 137 13.43 -2.38 1.36
C LEU A 137 14.90 -2.73 1.03
N PRO A 138 15.21 -4.01 0.77
CA PRO A 138 16.56 -4.43 0.43
C PRO A 138 17.06 -3.94 -0.94
N ALA A 139 16.17 -3.47 -1.81
CA ALA A 139 16.52 -2.92 -3.13
C ALA A 139 15.49 -1.88 -3.60
N GLY A 140 15.80 -1.17 -4.70
CA GLY A 140 14.91 -0.24 -5.41
C GLY A 140 13.56 -0.84 -5.79
N TYR A 141 12.48 -0.04 -5.88
CA TYR A 141 11.14 -0.54 -6.28
C TYR A 141 11.16 -1.35 -7.57
N GLY A 142 11.92 -0.92 -8.59
CA GLY A 142 12.03 -1.66 -9.85
C GLY A 142 12.57 -3.09 -9.68
N ALA A 143 13.49 -3.30 -8.73
CA ALA A 143 14.01 -4.62 -8.41
C ALA A 143 13.04 -5.44 -7.54
N MET A 144 12.25 -4.76 -6.69
CA MET A 144 11.33 -5.42 -5.75
C MET A 144 9.98 -5.78 -6.39
N ILE A 145 9.56 -5.11 -7.46
CA ILE A 145 8.29 -5.38 -8.14
C ILE A 145 8.23 -6.80 -8.72
N LEU A 146 9.29 -7.27 -9.40
CA LEU A 146 9.27 -8.59 -10.02
C LEU A 146 9.13 -9.74 -8.99
N PRO A 147 9.91 -9.76 -7.89
CA PRO A 147 9.71 -10.73 -6.83
C PRO A 147 8.32 -10.68 -6.19
N ALA A 148 7.70 -9.50 -6.06
CA ALA A 148 6.37 -9.37 -5.44
C ALA A 148 5.26 -10.13 -6.18
N PHE A 149 5.44 -10.44 -7.47
CA PHE A 149 4.49 -11.26 -8.23
C PHE A 149 4.65 -12.78 -7.99
N ILE A 150 5.72 -13.21 -7.33
CA ILE A 150 6.01 -14.62 -7.05
C ILE A 150 6.03 -14.79 -5.53
N PRO A 151 4.91 -15.19 -4.89
CA PRO A 151 4.78 -15.17 -3.43
C PRO A 151 5.88 -15.91 -2.67
N SER A 152 6.32 -17.06 -3.17
CA SER A 152 7.39 -17.86 -2.57
C SER A 152 8.78 -17.25 -2.71
N TRP A 153 8.98 -16.36 -3.68
CA TRP A 153 10.21 -15.58 -3.80
C TRP A 153 10.13 -14.34 -2.91
N TRP A 154 8.99 -13.67 -2.91
CA TRP A 154 8.74 -12.51 -2.06
C TRP A 154 8.89 -12.83 -0.57
N SER A 155 8.26 -13.90 -0.09
CA SER A 155 8.27 -14.27 1.33
C SER A 155 9.67 -14.62 1.82
N LYS A 156 10.47 -15.31 0.99
CA LYS A 156 11.90 -15.57 1.29
C LYS A 156 12.74 -14.31 1.43
N ILE A 157 12.33 -13.21 0.82
CA ILE A 157 13.00 -11.92 0.95
C ILE A 157 12.43 -11.17 2.16
N MET A 158 11.11 -11.10 2.32
CA MET A 158 10.53 -10.13 3.23
C MET A 158 10.14 -10.66 4.60
N ASP A 159 9.81 -11.94 4.76
CA ASP A 159 9.25 -12.43 6.03
C ASP A 159 10.25 -12.26 7.18
N ASP A 160 11.50 -12.71 7.00
CA ASP A 160 12.55 -12.60 8.01
C ASP A 160 12.80 -11.11 8.38
N ARG A 161 12.69 -10.20 7.41
CA ARG A 161 12.87 -8.75 7.62
C ARG A 161 11.72 -8.13 8.42
N VAL A 162 10.48 -8.58 8.19
CA VAL A 162 9.32 -8.16 8.98
C VAL A 162 9.52 -8.61 10.44
N VAL A 163 9.94 -9.87 10.64
CA VAL A 163 10.18 -10.43 11.99
C VAL A 163 11.31 -9.69 12.70
N GLU A 164 12.43 -9.44 12.00
CA GLU A 164 13.57 -8.69 12.52
C GLU A 164 13.18 -7.26 12.90
N HIS A 165 12.39 -6.57 12.07
CA HIS A 165 11.93 -5.21 12.34
C HIS A 165 11.18 -5.11 13.69
N TYR A 166 10.33 -6.09 13.99
CA TYR A 166 9.61 -6.18 15.27
C TYR A 166 10.36 -6.97 16.34
N LYS A 167 11.65 -7.26 16.15
CA LYS A 167 12.52 -7.96 17.11
C LYS A 167 11.94 -9.31 17.56
N GLY A 168 11.29 -10.02 16.64
CA GLY A 168 10.65 -11.31 16.91
C GLY A 168 9.24 -11.25 17.49
N ASP A 169 8.67 -10.06 17.74
CA ASP A 169 7.30 -9.95 18.23
C ASP A 169 6.27 -10.22 17.11
N LEU A 170 5.86 -11.49 17.01
CA LEU A 170 4.87 -11.95 16.03
C LEU A 170 3.46 -11.39 16.29
N GLN A 171 3.20 -10.76 17.44
CA GLN A 171 1.92 -10.09 17.67
C GLN A 171 1.82 -8.77 16.93
N ARG A 172 2.95 -8.14 16.55
CA ARG A 172 2.98 -6.85 15.83
C ARG A 172 2.96 -6.99 14.32
N ILE A 173 3.02 -8.20 13.79
CA ILE A 173 3.02 -8.45 12.34
C ILE A 173 1.62 -8.70 11.79
N ASN A 174 1.42 -8.35 10.53
CA ASN A 174 0.23 -8.69 9.75
C ASN A 174 0.48 -9.99 8.99
N ILE A 175 -0.29 -11.04 9.30
CA ILE A 175 -0.13 -12.35 8.68
C ILE A 175 -1.35 -12.67 7.84
N HIS A 176 -1.14 -13.18 6.63
CA HIS A 176 -2.23 -13.69 5.80
C HIS A 176 -2.96 -14.82 6.56
N PRO A 177 -4.29 -14.74 6.74
CA PRO A 177 -5.02 -15.66 7.63
C PRO A 177 -4.75 -17.14 7.37
N GLU A 178 -4.68 -17.54 6.10
CA GLU A 178 -4.46 -18.94 5.70
C GLU A 178 -3.03 -19.42 5.96
N ALA A 179 -2.05 -18.51 5.98
CA ALA A 179 -0.64 -18.84 6.22
C ALA A 179 -0.24 -18.67 7.70
N LYS A 180 -1.18 -18.28 8.57
CA LYS A 180 -0.89 -17.85 9.94
C LYS A 180 -0.24 -18.93 10.78
N GLU A 181 -0.82 -20.13 10.80
CA GLU A 181 -0.32 -21.24 11.60
C GLU A 181 1.09 -21.65 11.16
N GLN A 182 1.29 -21.86 9.86
CA GLN A 182 2.59 -22.21 9.28
C GLN A 182 3.68 -21.17 9.59
N ILE A 183 3.36 -19.87 9.50
CA ILE A 183 4.31 -18.79 9.78
C ILE A 183 4.66 -18.74 11.27
N LEU A 184 3.65 -18.87 12.15
CA LEU A 184 3.89 -18.90 13.60
C LEU A 184 4.76 -20.09 14.01
N GLU A 185 4.51 -21.28 13.46
CA GLU A 185 5.34 -22.47 13.72
C GLU A 185 6.78 -22.29 13.26
N LYS A 186 7.00 -21.77 12.04
CA LYS A 186 8.33 -21.50 11.49
C LYS A 186 9.16 -20.64 12.45
N TYR A 187 8.64 -19.48 12.84
CA TYR A 187 9.40 -18.50 13.63
C TYR A 187 9.40 -18.79 15.14
N ALA A 188 8.41 -19.50 15.68
CA ALA A 188 8.46 -19.98 17.06
C ALA A 188 9.59 -21.01 17.25
N THR A 189 9.82 -21.87 16.27
CA THR A 189 10.90 -22.88 16.30
C THR A 189 12.28 -22.23 16.22
N GLU A 190 12.44 -21.20 15.38
CA GLU A 190 13.70 -20.44 15.23
C GLU A 190 14.08 -19.65 16.50
N GLN A 191 13.09 -19.11 17.24
CA GLN A 191 13.34 -18.42 18.51
C GLN A 191 13.80 -19.37 19.63
N ILE A 192 13.35 -20.63 19.62
CA ILE A 192 13.75 -21.64 20.61
C ILE A 192 15.17 -22.17 20.31
N GLY A 193 15.57 -22.26 19.04
CA GLY A 193 16.88 -22.77 18.63
C GLY A 193 18.05 -21.76 18.75
N THR A 194 17.77 -20.50 19.07
CA THR A 194 18.76 -19.41 19.20
C THR A 194 18.99 -18.98 20.65
N ALA A 195 18.32 -19.61 21.62
CA ALA A 195 18.51 -19.45 23.07
C ALA A 195 19.45 -20.51 23.64
#